data_AF-A0A1V6N5B1-F1
#
_entry.id   AF-A0A1V6N5B1-F1
#
_cell.length_a   1.000
_cell.length_b   1.000
_cell.length_c   1.000
_cell.angle_alpha   90.00
_cell.angle_beta   90.00
_cell.angle_gamma   90.00
#
_symmetry.space_group_name_H-M   'P 1'
#
loop_
_entity.id
_entity.type
_entity.pdbx_description
1 polymer ?
#
loop_
_entity_poly.entity_id
_entity_poly.type
_entity_poly.pdbx_seq_one_letter_code
_entity_poly.pdbx_strand_id
1 'polypeptide(L)'
;MLARIKRFLGLGGKPEKQANPIKPKDDESSQQEVEKVADKPRIGYIHLSGCSGDGMALTENYDILADLLTDMVDIVYGQTLVDVWYEDGNNQNNPQMIDDMPEMDLALVEGSVCLQDEHSMHELKKLREKSKLVCAFGSCAMNGCFTRFSRGGQQAQPKHEAFLPIGDIVQVDCAIPGCPVSPEIVAKTVVALINGDMDYLQPMLDIAGCTYNCGCDLQKNIVNKSLCTGCGTCAMACQTRAIDMREGRPEVNIDRCIKCGICYTHCPRSWFPAEQINKDLGL
;
A
#
# COMPACT_ATOMS: atom_id res chain seq x y z
N MET A 1 17.87 23.88 -53.79
CA MET A 1 16.41 23.60 -53.83
C MET A 1 16.08 22.14 -54.20
N LEU A 2 16.82 21.49 -55.11
CA LEU A 2 16.60 20.09 -55.52
C LEU A 2 17.03 19.00 -54.50
N ALA A 3 17.88 19.32 -53.52
CA ALA A 3 18.32 18.34 -52.50
C ALA A 3 17.30 18.09 -51.38
N ARG A 4 16.33 19.00 -51.19
CA ARG A 4 15.29 18.88 -50.13
C ARG A 4 14.10 18.00 -50.52
N ILE A 5 13.89 17.77 -51.82
CA ILE A 5 12.76 16.97 -52.34
C ILE A 5 13.05 15.46 -52.29
N LYS A 6 14.30 15.05 -52.47
CA LYS A 6 14.70 13.63 -52.44
C LYS A 6 14.63 12.98 -51.05
N ARG A 7 14.65 13.76 -49.97
CA ARG A 7 14.54 13.26 -48.58
C ARG A 7 13.09 13.03 -48.14
N PHE A 8 12.11 13.63 -48.83
CA PHE A 8 10.68 13.52 -48.52
C PHE A 8 10.00 12.32 -49.20
N LEU A 9 10.62 11.75 -50.24
CA LEU A 9 10.04 10.68 -51.07
C LEU A 9 10.69 9.30 -50.87
N GLY A 10 11.49 9.11 -49.82
CA GLY A 10 11.91 7.76 -49.38
C GLY A 10 12.60 6.87 -50.41
N LEU A 11 13.28 7.44 -51.41
CA LEU A 11 13.90 6.70 -52.51
C LEU A 11 15.42 6.95 -52.52
N GLY A 12 16.18 6.10 -51.83
CA GLY A 12 17.64 6.06 -51.94
C GLY A 12 18.37 5.48 -50.73
N GLY A 13 18.27 4.17 -50.51
CA GLY A 13 19.11 3.44 -49.56
C GLY A 13 18.95 1.92 -49.75
N LYS A 14 20.07 1.20 -49.91
CA LYS A 14 20.17 -0.25 -50.16
C LYS A 14 19.55 -1.09 -49.02
N PRO A 15 19.12 -2.34 -49.27
CA PRO A 15 18.30 -3.12 -48.34
C PRO A 15 19.05 -3.45 -47.04
N GLU A 16 18.40 -3.13 -45.92
CA GLU A 16 18.82 -3.54 -44.59
C GLU A 16 18.71 -5.05 -44.43
N LYS A 17 19.67 -5.61 -43.70
CA LYS A 17 19.79 -7.04 -43.39
C LYS A 17 18.50 -7.53 -42.72
N GLN A 18 18.01 -8.68 -43.18
CA GLN A 18 16.90 -9.42 -42.58
C GLN A 18 17.08 -9.52 -41.06
N ALA A 19 16.06 -9.07 -40.33
CA ALA A 19 15.95 -9.29 -38.90
C ALA A 19 15.88 -10.79 -38.62
N ASN A 20 16.77 -11.28 -37.76
CA ASN A 20 16.66 -12.63 -37.23
C ASN A 20 15.37 -12.76 -36.42
N PRO A 21 14.67 -13.91 -36.47
CA PRO A 21 13.47 -14.12 -35.67
C PRO A 21 13.80 -14.02 -34.18
N ILE A 22 13.05 -13.18 -33.48
CA ILE A 22 13.08 -13.04 -32.02
C ILE A 22 12.68 -14.40 -31.45
N LYS A 23 13.63 -15.11 -30.86
CA LYS A 23 13.34 -16.27 -30.02
C LYS A 23 12.61 -15.79 -28.77
N PRO A 24 11.64 -16.54 -28.24
CA PRO A 24 11.03 -16.22 -26.95
C PRO A 24 12.16 -16.17 -25.92
N LYS A 25 12.26 -15.06 -25.18
CA LYS A 25 13.01 -15.07 -23.93
C LYS A 25 12.19 -15.93 -22.97
N ASP A 26 12.83 -16.95 -22.44
CA ASP A 26 12.30 -17.75 -21.35
C ASP A 26 11.87 -16.82 -20.20
N ASP A 27 10.79 -17.20 -19.50
CA ASP A 27 10.26 -16.53 -18.31
C ASP A 27 11.37 -16.41 -17.24
N GLU A 28 12.10 -15.29 -17.26
CA GLU A 28 12.80 -14.79 -16.08
C GLU A 28 11.73 -14.11 -15.21
N SER A 29 11.08 -14.92 -14.37
CA SER A 29 10.46 -14.39 -13.16
C SER A 29 11.49 -13.51 -12.45
N SER A 30 11.04 -12.36 -11.97
CA SER A 30 11.86 -11.35 -11.29
C SER A 30 12.75 -11.97 -10.22
N GLN A 31 14.03 -12.23 -10.56
CA GLN A 31 15.05 -12.58 -9.59
C GLN A 31 15.45 -11.29 -8.86
N GLN A 32 14.68 -10.94 -7.82
CA GLN A 32 15.16 -10.01 -6.81
C GLN A 32 16.21 -10.75 -5.98
N GLU A 33 17.49 -10.42 -6.15
CA GLU A 33 18.58 -10.99 -5.36
C GLU A 33 18.41 -10.59 -3.88
N VAL A 34 18.32 -11.60 -3.01
CA VAL A 34 18.19 -11.42 -1.57
C VAL A 34 19.59 -11.26 -0.96
N GLU A 35 19.94 -10.05 -0.55
CA GLU A 35 21.13 -9.81 0.26
C GLU A 35 20.84 -10.07 1.75
N LYS A 36 21.72 -10.83 2.42
CA LYS A 36 21.62 -11.08 3.87
C LYS A 36 21.93 -9.80 4.64
N VAL A 37 20.95 -9.30 5.41
CA VAL A 37 21.10 -8.09 6.21
C VAL A 37 21.76 -8.42 7.55
N ALA A 38 22.85 -7.71 7.91
CA ALA A 38 23.61 -7.97 9.14
C ALA A 38 22.84 -7.60 10.43
N ASP A 39 22.08 -6.50 10.40
CA ASP A 39 21.15 -6.08 11.45
C ASP A 39 19.74 -5.97 10.84
N LYS A 40 18.88 -6.95 11.13
CA LYS A 40 17.53 -7.02 10.55
C LYS A 40 16.62 -5.96 11.16
N PRO A 41 15.86 -5.19 10.36
CA PRO A 41 14.87 -4.27 10.90
C PRO A 41 13.82 -5.00 11.73
N ARG A 42 13.54 -4.45 12.91
CA ARG A 42 12.54 -4.97 13.84
C ARG A 42 11.17 -4.46 13.44
N ILE A 43 10.31 -5.35 12.94
CA ILE A 43 8.98 -5.03 12.45
C ILE A 43 7.92 -5.51 13.43
N GLY A 44 6.94 -4.66 13.72
CA GLY A 44 5.68 -5.09 14.33
C GLY A 44 4.56 -5.18 13.31
N TYR A 45 3.73 -6.21 13.41
CA TYR A 45 2.46 -6.30 12.71
C TYR A 45 1.31 -6.15 13.72
N ILE A 46 0.66 -4.98 13.74
CA ILE A 46 -0.40 -4.69 14.70
C ILE A 46 -1.74 -4.74 13.99
N HIS A 47 -2.63 -5.59 14.50
CA HIS A 47 -3.98 -5.77 13.99
C HIS A 47 -4.99 -5.04 14.88
N LEU A 48 -5.57 -3.94 14.39
CA LEU A 48 -6.66 -3.22 15.05
C LEU A 48 -8.01 -3.75 14.53
N SER A 49 -8.94 -2.87 14.14
CA SER A 49 -10.19 -3.27 13.47
C SER A 49 -9.95 -3.49 11.97
N GLY A 50 -9.11 -4.49 11.66
CA GLY A 50 -8.75 -4.93 10.32
C GLY A 50 -9.48 -6.22 9.91
N CYS A 51 -9.08 -6.82 8.79
CA CYS A 51 -9.60 -8.11 8.32
C CYS A 51 -8.53 -9.18 8.14
N SER A 52 -7.29 -8.88 8.50
CA SER A 52 -6.04 -9.62 8.24
C SER A 52 -5.69 -9.74 6.76
N GLY A 53 -6.46 -9.10 5.86
CA GLY A 53 -6.25 -9.21 4.42
C GLY A 53 -4.93 -8.58 3.96
N ASP A 54 -4.48 -7.52 4.63
CA ASP A 54 -3.19 -6.89 4.31
C ASP A 54 -2.03 -7.76 4.85
N GLY A 55 -2.19 -8.35 6.04
CA GLY A 55 -1.30 -9.41 6.53
C GLY A 55 -1.21 -10.62 5.58
N MET A 56 -2.34 -11.05 5.00
CA MET A 56 -2.34 -12.11 3.97
C MET A 56 -1.59 -11.67 2.71
N ALA A 57 -1.80 -10.44 2.23
CA ALA A 57 -1.08 -9.92 1.07
C ALA A 57 0.44 -9.88 1.28
N LEU A 58 0.94 -9.60 2.50
CA LEU A 58 2.36 -9.75 2.84
C LEU A 58 2.82 -11.20 2.61
N THR A 59 2.05 -12.19 3.09
CA THR A 59 2.38 -13.62 2.95
C THR A 59 2.21 -14.19 1.54
N GLU A 60 1.50 -13.49 0.65
CA GLU A 60 1.36 -13.92 -0.76
C GLU A 60 2.61 -13.63 -1.62
N ASN A 61 3.69 -13.09 -1.03
CA ASN A 61 5.01 -13.02 -1.65
C ASN A 61 5.72 -14.39 -1.62
N TYR A 62 5.13 -15.39 -2.27
CA TYR A 62 5.42 -16.82 -2.06
C TYR A 62 6.90 -17.20 -2.17
N ASP A 63 7.58 -16.73 -3.21
CA ASP A 63 8.97 -17.13 -3.51
C ASP A 63 9.96 -16.58 -2.47
N ILE A 64 9.70 -15.38 -1.96
CA ILE A 64 10.59 -14.67 -1.03
C ILE A 64 10.12 -14.71 0.42
N LEU A 65 8.94 -15.27 0.72
CA LEU A 65 8.36 -15.16 2.08
C LEU A 65 9.27 -15.78 3.14
N ALA A 66 9.85 -16.95 2.87
CA ALA A 66 10.75 -17.60 3.80
C ALA A 66 11.98 -16.71 4.05
N ASP A 67 12.66 -16.28 2.99
CA ASP A 67 13.85 -15.44 3.07
C ASP A 67 13.56 -14.08 3.72
N LEU A 68 12.39 -13.49 3.44
CA LEU A 68 11.92 -12.26 4.04
C LEU A 68 11.87 -12.41 5.57
N LEU A 69 11.19 -13.44 6.05
CA LEU A 69 10.96 -13.67 7.48
C LEU A 69 12.19 -14.22 8.21
N THR A 70 13.09 -14.92 7.52
CA THR A 70 14.26 -15.54 8.15
C THR A 70 15.52 -14.72 8.01
N ASP A 71 15.73 -14.00 6.91
CA ASP A 71 17.01 -13.39 6.55
C ASP A 71 16.93 -11.86 6.36
N MET A 72 15.76 -11.30 6.05
CA MET A 72 15.64 -9.86 5.74
C MET A 72 15.10 -9.01 6.89
N VAL A 73 14.07 -9.47 7.61
CA VAL A 73 13.42 -8.73 8.71
C VAL A 73 13.27 -9.59 9.96
N ASP A 74 13.06 -8.95 11.11
CA ASP A 74 12.72 -9.62 12.36
C ASP A 74 11.32 -9.15 12.79
N ILE A 75 10.31 -10.03 12.71
CA ILE A 75 8.96 -9.71 13.20
C ILE A 75 8.94 -9.93 14.71
N VAL A 76 8.97 -8.83 15.46
CA VAL A 76 9.19 -8.85 16.92
C VAL A 76 7.91 -8.76 17.73
N TYR A 77 6.80 -8.36 17.10
CA TYR A 77 5.53 -8.14 17.77
C TYR A 77 4.34 -8.26 16.82
N GLY A 78 3.20 -8.73 17.36
CA GLY A 78 1.98 -9.00 16.62
C GLY A 78 1.47 -10.41 16.89
N GLN A 79 0.46 -10.53 17.75
CA GLN A 79 -0.04 -11.81 18.29
C GLN A 79 -0.58 -12.76 17.21
N THR A 80 -0.85 -12.28 16.00
CA THR A 80 -1.17 -13.13 14.84
C THR A 80 0.01 -14.02 14.43
N LEU A 81 1.25 -13.56 14.62
CA LEU A 81 2.47 -14.20 14.11
C LEU A 81 3.50 -14.52 15.20
N VAL A 82 3.46 -13.82 16.33
CA VAL A 82 4.50 -13.87 17.36
C VAL A 82 3.85 -14.10 18.74
N ASP A 83 4.36 -15.09 19.48
CA ASP A 83 3.93 -15.41 20.85
C ASP A 83 4.52 -14.43 21.88
N VAL A 84 4.40 -13.12 21.63
CA VAL A 84 4.87 -12.04 22.52
C VAL A 84 3.68 -11.22 22.99
N TRP A 85 3.50 -11.19 24.31
CA TRP A 85 2.43 -10.46 24.97
C TRP A 85 3.05 -9.55 26.03
N TYR A 86 2.49 -8.36 26.22
CA TYR A 86 2.94 -7.43 27.25
C TYR A 86 1.81 -7.12 28.24
N GLU A 87 2.17 -6.71 29.45
CA GLU A 87 1.19 -6.40 30.49
C GLU A 87 0.43 -5.11 30.16
N ASP A 88 -0.84 -5.24 29.77
CA ASP A 88 -1.70 -4.12 29.33
C ASP A 88 -3.00 -4.00 30.14
N GLY A 89 -3.08 -4.72 31.28
CA GLY A 89 -4.26 -4.79 32.14
C GLY A 89 -5.35 -5.77 31.69
N ASN A 90 -5.42 -6.11 30.39
CA ASN A 90 -6.36 -7.09 29.84
C ASN A 90 -5.77 -8.50 29.80
N ASN A 91 -4.46 -8.60 29.59
CA ASN A 91 -3.78 -9.88 29.54
C ASN A 91 -3.16 -10.24 30.90
N GLN A 92 -3.96 -10.88 31.76
CA GLN A 92 -3.52 -11.30 33.09
C GLN A 92 -3.11 -12.79 33.07
N ASN A 93 -2.02 -13.13 33.76
CA ASN A 93 -1.54 -14.50 34.03
C ASN A 93 -0.88 -15.29 32.87
N ASN A 94 -0.31 -14.62 31.86
CA ASN A 94 0.55 -15.30 30.89
C ASN A 94 2.01 -15.34 31.41
N PRO A 95 2.61 -16.53 31.67
CA PRO A 95 3.96 -16.66 32.21
C PRO A 95 5.07 -16.21 31.25
N GLN A 96 4.75 -15.96 29.98
CA GLN A 96 5.67 -15.48 28.94
C GLN A 96 5.50 -13.99 28.64
N MET A 97 4.79 -13.26 29.51
CA MET A 97 4.65 -11.81 29.43
C MET A 97 5.99 -11.10 29.50
N ILE A 98 6.16 -10.11 28.63
CA ILE A 98 7.22 -9.11 28.75
C ILE A 98 6.68 -7.86 29.45
N ASP A 99 7.59 -7.08 30.04
CA ASP A 99 7.23 -5.91 30.86
C ASP A 99 6.52 -4.80 30.04
N ASP A 100 6.88 -4.66 28.77
CA ASP A 100 6.37 -3.61 27.90
C ASP A 100 6.40 -4.05 26.42
N MET A 101 5.59 -3.42 25.57
CA MET A 101 5.64 -3.62 24.12
C MET A 101 7.06 -3.35 23.60
N PRO A 102 7.62 -4.24 22.75
CA PRO A 102 9.01 -4.13 22.32
C PRO A 102 9.21 -2.95 21.38
N GLU A 103 10.42 -2.40 21.37
CA GLU A 103 10.79 -1.35 20.42
C GLU A 103 10.87 -1.90 18.99
N MET A 104 10.36 -1.12 18.04
CA MET A 104 10.22 -1.44 16.62
C MET A 104 10.84 -0.35 15.74
N ASP A 105 11.50 -0.76 14.67
CA ASP A 105 11.93 0.15 13.61
C ASP A 105 10.75 0.56 12.73
N LEU A 106 9.82 -0.36 12.48
CA LEU A 106 8.61 -0.16 11.70
C LEU A 106 7.42 -0.89 12.33
N ALA A 107 6.31 -0.19 12.55
CA ALA A 107 5.02 -0.79 12.83
C ALA A 107 4.14 -0.77 11.58
N LEU A 108 3.81 -1.95 11.05
CA LEU A 108 2.75 -2.14 10.07
C LEU A 108 1.42 -2.25 10.83
N VAL A 109 0.61 -1.20 10.76
CA VAL A 109 -0.66 -1.13 11.49
C VAL A 109 -1.81 -1.39 10.52
N GLU A 110 -2.47 -2.52 10.66
CA GLU A 110 -3.64 -2.90 9.89
C GLU A 110 -4.94 -2.50 10.60
N GLY A 111 -5.89 -1.99 9.83
CA GLY A 111 -7.24 -1.73 10.33
C GLY A 111 -7.44 -0.32 10.88
N SER A 112 -8.70 0.11 10.88
CA SER A 112 -9.10 1.34 11.57
C SER A 112 -9.12 1.13 13.09
N VAL A 113 -9.23 2.22 13.86
CA VAL A 113 -9.38 2.16 15.33
C VAL A 113 -10.80 2.47 15.75
N CYS A 114 -11.38 1.61 16.60
CA CYS A 114 -12.68 1.81 17.24
C CYS A 114 -12.54 2.75 18.45
N LEU A 115 -13.23 3.90 18.43
CA LEU A 115 -13.11 4.88 19.53
C LEU A 115 -13.74 4.42 20.85
N GLN A 116 -14.63 3.43 20.79
CA GLN A 116 -15.30 2.89 21.99
C GLN A 116 -14.61 1.67 22.59
N ASP A 117 -13.50 1.23 21.98
CA ASP A 117 -12.68 0.13 22.46
C ASP A 117 -11.37 0.65 23.07
N GLU A 118 -11.29 0.61 24.40
CA GLU A 118 -10.16 1.17 25.15
C GLU A 118 -8.84 0.45 24.84
N HIS A 119 -8.88 -0.87 24.63
CA HIS A 119 -7.69 -1.64 24.28
C HIS A 119 -7.13 -1.21 22.91
N SER A 120 -7.97 -1.10 21.87
CA SER A 120 -7.54 -0.61 20.55
C SER A 120 -6.91 0.78 20.62
N MET A 121 -7.49 1.69 21.42
CA MET A 121 -6.97 3.04 21.61
C MET A 121 -5.64 3.06 22.38
N HIS A 122 -5.50 2.19 23.39
CA HIS A 122 -4.26 2.03 24.14
C HIS A 122 -3.15 1.45 23.25
N GLU A 123 -3.44 0.34 22.56
CA GLU A 123 -2.50 -0.35 21.66
C GLU A 123 -1.96 0.61 20.59
N LEU A 124 -2.84 1.40 19.95
CA LEU A 124 -2.45 2.37 18.92
C LEU A 124 -1.55 3.49 19.45
N LYS A 125 -1.81 3.99 20.66
CA LYS A 125 -0.93 5.01 21.27
C LYS A 125 0.41 4.40 21.67
N LYS A 126 0.37 3.19 22.24
CA LYS A 126 1.55 2.49 22.72
C LYS A 126 2.49 2.10 21.57
N LEU A 127 1.96 1.56 20.47
CA LEU A 127 2.79 1.25 19.30
C LEU A 127 3.45 2.51 18.73
N ARG A 128 2.78 3.67 18.78
CA ARG A 128 3.39 4.92 18.30
C ARG A 128 4.57 5.34 19.17
N GLU A 129 4.48 5.17 20.48
CA GLU A 129 5.59 5.43 21.41
C GLU A 129 6.78 4.48 21.18
N LYS A 130 6.49 3.22 20.82
CA LYS A 130 7.46 2.13 20.66
C LYS A 130 8.02 1.95 19.26
N SER A 131 7.53 2.73 18.29
CA SER A 131 7.92 2.59 16.88
C SER A 131 8.63 3.83 16.38
N LYS A 132 9.77 3.65 15.71
CA LYS A 132 10.44 4.73 14.98
C LYS A 132 9.57 5.21 13.82
N LEU A 133 9.04 4.27 13.03
CA LEU A 133 8.12 4.55 11.92
C LEU A 133 6.78 3.81 12.12
N VAL A 134 5.68 4.50 11.83
CA VAL A 134 4.34 3.91 11.77
C VAL A 134 3.83 3.97 10.33
N CYS A 135 3.53 2.80 9.78
CA CYS A 135 2.93 2.62 8.48
C CYS A 135 1.44 2.29 8.63
N ALA A 136 0.58 3.11 8.03
CA ALA A 136 -0.81 2.72 7.82
C ALA A 136 -0.87 1.64 6.74
N PHE A 137 -1.04 0.40 7.18
CA PHE A 137 -1.00 -0.79 6.32
C PHE A 137 -2.42 -1.14 5.86
N GLY A 138 -2.70 -0.86 4.60
CA GLY A 138 -4.04 -1.01 4.02
C GLY A 138 -4.92 0.23 4.17
N SER A 139 -5.96 0.30 3.34
CA SER A 139 -6.88 1.45 3.30
C SER A 139 -7.67 1.63 4.59
N CYS A 140 -7.94 0.55 5.34
CA CYS A 140 -8.64 0.66 6.63
C CYS A 140 -7.85 1.52 7.63
N ALA A 141 -6.55 1.26 7.75
CA ALA A 141 -5.67 2.05 8.59
C ALA A 141 -5.48 3.47 8.05
N MET A 142 -5.27 3.60 6.73
CA MET A 142 -4.98 4.90 6.11
C MET A 142 -6.17 5.86 6.13
N ASN A 143 -7.33 5.42 5.64
CA ASN A 143 -8.48 6.31 5.41
C ASN A 143 -9.84 5.78 5.92
N GLY A 144 -9.83 4.67 6.66
CA GLY A 144 -11.01 4.02 7.23
C GLY A 144 -11.69 3.04 6.27
N CYS A 145 -11.48 3.14 4.96
CA CYS A 145 -12.08 2.24 3.97
C CYS A 145 -13.59 1.99 4.24
N PHE A 146 -14.02 0.73 4.23
CA PHE A 146 -15.39 0.32 4.51
C PHE A 146 -15.86 0.52 5.97
N THR A 147 -14.97 0.71 6.95
CA THR A 147 -15.40 0.98 8.34
C THR A 147 -15.96 2.39 8.48
N ARG A 148 -15.75 3.25 7.48
CA ARG A 148 -16.49 4.52 7.32
C ARG A 148 -18.01 4.35 7.23
N PHE A 149 -18.51 3.13 6.97
CA PHE A 149 -19.95 2.82 6.97
C PHE A 149 -20.46 2.29 8.31
N SER A 150 -19.57 2.00 9.27
CA SER A 150 -19.96 1.56 10.62
C SER A 150 -20.80 2.62 11.31
N ARG A 151 -21.83 2.16 12.03
CA ARG A 151 -22.80 3.01 12.73
C ARG A 151 -23.38 2.38 14.01
N GLY A 152 -22.68 1.38 14.56
CA GLY A 152 -23.09 0.69 15.78
C GLY A 152 -24.41 -0.06 15.66
N GLY A 153 -25.01 -0.36 16.82
CA GLY A 153 -26.31 -1.03 16.94
C GLY A 153 -26.29 -2.55 16.77
N GLN A 154 -25.15 -3.15 16.43
CA GLN A 154 -25.01 -4.60 16.26
C GLN A 154 -24.54 -5.27 17.56
N GLN A 155 -25.14 -6.42 17.90
CA GLN A 155 -24.73 -7.25 19.05
C GLN A 155 -23.36 -7.91 18.81
N ALA A 156 -22.58 -8.25 19.84
CA ALA A 156 -22.84 -8.08 21.28
C ALA A 156 -22.37 -6.74 21.86
N GLN A 157 -21.81 -5.85 21.02
CA GLN A 157 -21.34 -4.52 21.43
C GLN A 157 -22.04 -3.43 20.61
N PRO A 158 -23.32 -3.12 20.88
CA PRO A 158 -24.06 -2.10 20.12
C PRO A 158 -23.42 -0.71 20.18
N LYS A 159 -22.58 -0.45 21.19
CA LYS A 159 -21.84 0.79 21.39
C LYS A 159 -20.62 0.95 20.46
N HIS A 160 -20.12 -0.12 19.82
CA HIS A 160 -18.97 -0.02 18.91
C HIS A 160 -19.45 0.56 17.57
N GLU A 161 -19.33 1.88 17.45
CA GLU A 161 -19.97 2.67 16.41
C GLU A 161 -18.97 3.44 15.55
N ALA A 162 -18.00 4.09 16.17
CA ALA A 162 -17.13 5.05 15.50
C ALA A 162 -15.75 4.45 15.23
N PHE A 163 -15.42 4.30 13.95
CA PHE A 163 -14.13 3.82 13.47
C PHE A 163 -13.42 4.92 12.69
N LEU A 164 -12.20 5.25 13.09
CA LEU A 164 -11.36 6.25 12.44
C LEU A 164 -10.09 5.62 11.85
N PRO A 165 -9.52 6.17 10.77
CA PRO A 165 -8.17 5.84 10.38
C PRO A 165 -7.18 6.21 11.49
N ILE A 166 -6.06 5.52 11.54
CA ILE A 166 -5.10 5.67 12.63
C ILE A 166 -4.43 7.06 12.64
N GLY A 167 -4.32 7.70 11.47
CA GLY A 167 -3.78 9.05 11.30
C GLY A 167 -4.62 10.15 11.95
N ASP A 168 -5.88 9.88 12.30
CA ASP A 168 -6.70 10.83 13.07
C ASP A 168 -6.36 10.79 14.58
N ILE A 169 -5.63 9.77 15.06
CA ILE A 169 -5.28 9.57 16.48
C ILE A 169 -3.78 9.73 16.75
N VAL A 170 -2.93 9.18 15.89
CA VAL A 170 -1.46 9.23 16.02
C VAL A 170 -0.82 9.69 14.72
N GLN A 171 0.40 10.23 14.82
CA GLN A 171 1.18 10.56 13.62
C GLN A 171 1.57 9.28 12.87
N VAL A 172 1.23 9.24 11.59
CA VAL A 172 1.59 8.20 10.63
C VAL A 172 2.72 8.73 9.75
N ASP A 173 3.76 7.92 9.54
CA ASP A 173 4.93 8.32 8.76
C ASP A 173 4.78 7.92 7.29
N CYS A 174 4.19 6.76 7.00
CA CYS A 174 3.93 6.32 5.64
C CYS A 174 2.61 5.54 5.55
N ALA A 175 2.06 5.39 4.35
CA ALA A 175 0.90 4.54 4.15
C ALA A 175 1.02 3.69 2.87
N ILE A 176 0.45 2.49 2.92
CA ILE A 176 0.35 1.58 1.77
C ILE A 176 -1.15 1.34 1.52
N PRO A 177 -1.78 2.04 0.57
CA PRO A 177 -3.21 1.92 0.30
C PRO A 177 -3.55 0.64 -0.47
N GLY A 178 -4.74 0.10 -0.21
CA GLY A 178 -5.27 -1.09 -0.85
C GLY A 178 -6.30 -1.79 0.04
N CYS A 179 -7.20 -2.59 -0.55
CA CYS A 179 -8.15 -3.42 0.19
C CYS A 179 -8.31 -4.81 -0.46
N PRO A 180 -7.33 -5.72 -0.31
CA PRO A 180 -6.07 -5.52 0.43
C PRO A 180 -5.01 -4.78 -0.41
N VAL A 181 -3.90 -4.42 0.20
CA VAL A 181 -2.67 -4.03 -0.51
C VAL A 181 -2.21 -5.11 -1.49
N SER A 182 -1.46 -4.75 -2.54
CA SER A 182 -0.88 -5.76 -3.43
C SER A 182 0.37 -6.38 -2.81
N PRO A 183 0.63 -7.69 -2.94
CA PRO A 183 1.82 -8.32 -2.37
C PRO A 183 3.13 -7.63 -2.79
N GLU A 184 3.21 -7.20 -4.05
CA GLU A 184 4.39 -6.59 -4.64
C GLU A 184 4.69 -5.21 -4.05
N ILE A 185 3.66 -4.39 -3.77
CA ILE A 185 3.90 -3.07 -3.17
C ILE A 185 4.36 -3.21 -1.72
N VAL A 186 3.90 -4.25 -1.01
CA VAL A 186 4.39 -4.56 0.34
C VAL A 186 5.87 -4.94 0.29
N ALA A 187 6.24 -5.92 -0.54
CA ALA A 187 7.62 -6.37 -0.67
C ALA A 187 8.55 -5.22 -1.07
N LYS A 188 8.19 -4.43 -2.09
CA LYS A 188 8.99 -3.28 -2.51
C LYS A 188 9.13 -2.21 -1.41
N THR A 189 8.07 -1.98 -0.63
CA THR A 189 8.14 -1.00 0.48
C THR A 189 9.06 -1.49 1.59
N VAL A 190 8.98 -2.78 1.96
CA VAL A 190 9.87 -3.37 2.97
C VAL A 190 11.32 -3.35 2.50
N VAL A 191 11.60 -3.74 1.25
CA VAL A 191 12.94 -3.66 0.65
C VAL A 191 13.46 -2.23 0.61
N ALA A 192 12.64 -1.27 0.19
CA ALA A 192 13.02 0.13 0.16
C ALA A 192 13.34 0.66 1.57
N LEU A 193 12.58 0.24 2.59
CA LEU A 193 12.87 0.59 3.99
C LEU A 193 14.17 -0.02 4.50
N ILE A 194 14.44 -1.30 4.20
CA ILE A 194 15.70 -1.98 4.54
C ILE A 194 16.89 -1.25 3.91
N ASN A 195 16.77 -0.84 2.65
CA ASN A 195 17.84 -0.21 1.88
C ASN A 195 17.93 1.31 2.10
N GLY A 196 16.99 1.92 2.84
CA GLY A 196 16.91 3.37 3.00
C GLY A 196 16.64 4.12 1.69
N ASP A 197 15.94 3.50 0.73
CA ASP A 197 15.57 4.11 -0.56
C ASP A 197 14.39 5.09 -0.36
N MET A 198 14.72 6.28 0.13
CA MET A 198 13.76 7.34 0.42
C MET A 198 13.10 7.88 -0.86
N ASP A 199 13.78 7.82 -2.00
CA ASP A 199 13.24 8.27 -3.29
C ASP A 199 12.06 7.37 -3.69
N TYR A 200 12.20 6.05 -3.51
CA TYR A 200 11.12 5.10 -3.74
C TYR A 200 9.97 5.28 -2.74
N LEU A 201 10.28 5.56 -1.48
CA LEU A 201 9.30 5.68 -0.40
C LEU A 201 8.52 7.00 -0.40
N GLN A 202 9.01 8.04 -1.10
CA GLN A 202 8.43 9.38 -1.08
C GLN A 202 6.91 9.40 -1.33
N PRO A 203 6.34 8.65 -2.30
CA PRO A 203 4.90 8.62 -2.50
C PRO A 203 4.12 8.06 -1.31
N MET A 204 4.69 7.09 -0.58
CA MET A 204 4.06 6.50 0.61
C MET A 204 4.08 7.47 1.79
N LEU A 205 5.13 8.30 1.90
CA LEU A 205 5.22 9.39 2.87
C LEU A 205 4.19 10.49 2.55
N ASP A 206 4.07 10.89 1.28
CA ASP A 206 3.17 11.96 0.84
C ASP A 206 1.69 11.66 1.12
N ILE A 207 1.29 10.38 1.03
CA ILE A 207 -0.08 9.95 1.28
C ILE A 207 -0.38 9.61 2.74
N ALA A 208 0.62 9.62 3.63
CA ALA A 208 0.46 9.30 5.05
C ALA A 208 -0.60 10.17 5.74
N GLY A 209 -0.69 11.45 5.36
CA GLY A 209 -1.68 12.39 5.88
C GLY A 209 -3.07 12.27 5.25
N CYS A 210 -3.29 11.36 4.29
CA CYS A 210 -4.55 11.21 3.59
C CYS A 210 -5.52 10.33 4.37
N THR A 211 -6.27 10.93 5.31
CA THR A 211 -7.20 10.17 6.16
C THR A 211 -8.61 10.02 5.58
N TYR A 212 -8.88 10.52 4.37
CA TYR A 212 -10.17 10.37 3.72
C TYR A 212 -10.03 10.22 2.21
N ASN A 213 -10.66 9.17 1.65
CA ASN A 213 -10.80 9.02 0.21
C ASN A 213 -12.18 8.49 -0.20
N CYS A 214 -12.50 8.70 -1.47
CA CYS A 214 -13.72 8.19 -2.10
C CYS A 214 -13.52 8.11 -3.62
N GLY A 215 -14.35 7.33 -4.32
CA GLY A 215 -14.41 7.40 -5.80
C GLY A 215 -14.69 8.82 -6.31
N CYS A 216 -15.36 9.65 -5.52
CA CYS A 216 -15.58 11.07 -5.81
C CYS A 216 -14.28 11.90 -5.95
N ASP A 217 -13.14 11.42 -5.45
CA ASP A 217 -11.86 12.11 -5.58
C ASP A 217 -11.43 12.22 -7.05
N LEU A 218 -11.83 11.25 -7.89
CA LEU A 218 -11.63 11.35 -9.35
C LEU A 218 -12.35 12.57 -9.93
N GLN A 219 -13.58 12.82 -9.49
CA GLN A 219 -14.33 13.99 -9.95
C GLN A 219 -13.71 15.27 -9.40
N LYS A 220 -13.54 15.36 -8.08
CA LYS A 220 -13.06 16.58 -7.40
C LYS A 220 -11.63 16.98 -7.78
N ASN A 221 -10.73 16.02 -7.84
CA ASN A 221 -9.29 16.28 -7.95
C ASN A 221 -8.72 16.06 -9.36
N ILE A 222 -9.41 15.33 -10.24
CA ILE A 222 -8.92 15.02 -11.59
C ILE A 222 -9.82 15.61 -12.68
N VAL A 223 -11.09 15.23 -12.74
CA VAL A 223 -12.01 15.65 -13.81
C VAL A 223 -12.33 17.14 -13.72
N ASN A 224 -12.74 17.63 -12.54
CA ASN A 224 -13.08 19.04 -12.33
C ASN A 224 -11.87 19.97 -12.53
N LYS A 225 -10.66 19.44 -12.33
CA LYS A 225 -9.41 20.15 -12.60
C LYS A 225 -8.94 20.06 -14.05
N SER A 226 -9.74 19.46 -14.93
CA SER A 226 -9.41 19.24 -16.35
C SER A 226 -8.13 18.44 -16.59
N LEU A 227 -7.76 17.57 -15.65
CA LEU A 227 -6.57 16.71 -15.76
C LEU A 227 -6.88 15.36 -16.39
N CYS A 228 -8.15 14.94 -16.41
CA CYS A 228 -8.57 13.63 -16.90
C CYS A 228 -8.35 13.48 -18.42
N THR A 229 -7.66 12.42 -18.81
CA THR A 229 -7.47 12.04 -20.23
C THR A 229 -8.29 10.83 -20.66
N GLY A 230 -9.08 10.23 -19.77
CA GLY A 230 -9.94 9.09 -20.08
C GLY A 230 -9.21 7.75 -20.27
N CYS A 231 -8.01 7.57 -19.69
CA CYS A 231 -7.19 6.37 -19.86
C CYS A 231 -7.79 5.08 -19.25
N GLY A 232 -8.70 5.18 -18.29
CA GLY A 232 -9.33 4.02 -17.64
C GLY A 232 -8.54 3.37 -16.50
N THR A 233 -7.36 3.88 -16.12
CA THR A 233 -6.54 3.31 -15.03
C THR A 233 -7.30 3.20 -13.70
N CYS A 234 -8.14 4.20 -13.39
CA CYS A 234 -8.97 4.19 -12.17
C CYS A 234 -10.01 3.06 -12.16
N ALA A 235 -10.59 2.71 -13.31
CA ALA A 235 -11.52 1.59 -13.44
C ALA A 235 -10.79 0.24 -13.30
N MET A 236 -9.61 0.13 -13.92
CA MET A 236 -8.75 -1.06 -13.82
C MET A 236 -8.33 -1.34 -12.37
N ALA A 237 -7.87 -0.31 -11.66
CA ALA A 237 -7.38 -0.41 -10.28
C ALA A 237 -8.50 -0.65 -9.24
N CYS A 238 -9.77 -0.38 -9.57
CA CYS A 238 -10.86 -0.52 -8.61
C CYS A 238 -11.15 -1.99 -8.29
N GLN A 239 -10.74 -2.43 -7.10
CA GLN A 239 -10.86 -3.82 -6.63
C GLN A 239 -12.32 -4.31 -6.55
N THR A 240 -13.28 -3.42 -6.28
CA THR A 240 -14.72 -3.76 -6.20
C THR A 240 -15.49 -3.57 -7.51
N ARG A 241 -14.80 -3.14 -8.57
CA ARG A 241 -15.40 -2.79 -9.87
C ARG A 241 -16.51 -1.75 -9.73
N ALA A 242 -16.30 -0.77 -8.86
CA ALA A 242 -17.23 0.33 -8.62
C ALA A 242 -17.11 1.46 -9.67
N ILE A 243 -16.17 1.37 -10.61
CA ILE A 243 -15.94 2.43 -11.60
C ILE A 243 -16.06 1.83 -13.00
N ASP A 244 -16.88 2.45 -13.82
CA ASP A 244 -16.99 2.19 -15.26
C ASP A 244 -16.54 3.42 -16.06
N MET A 245 -16.36 3.29 -17.37
CA MET A 245 -15.93 4.36 -18.27
C MET A 245 -17.04 4.67 -19.29
N ARG A 246 -17.73 5.81 -19.14
CA ARG A 246 -18.72 6.31 -20.11
C ARG A 246 -18.18 7.50 -20.86
N GLU A 247 -18.23 7.45 -22.19
CA GLU A 247 -17.77 8.55 -23.05
C GLU A 247 -16.33 9.02 -22.71
N GLY A 248 -15.46 8.08 -22.28
CA GLY A 248 -14.09 8.39 -21.86
C GLY A 248 -13.98 9.10 -20.51
N ARG A 249 -14.99 9.02 -19.64
CA ARG A 249 -14.98 9.57 -18.27
C ARG A 249 -15.36 8.52 -17.23
N PRO A 250 -14.78 8.59 -16.00
CA PRO A 250 -15.09 7.65 -14.94
C PRO A 250 -16.48 7.92 -14.35
N GLU A 251 -17.32 6.89 -14.33
CA GLU A 251 -18.61 6.87 -13.64
C GLU A 251 -18.50 5.97 -12.41
N VAL A 252 -18.83 6.50 -11.22
CA VAL A 252 -18.68 5.80 -9.95
C VAL A 252 -20.02 5.25 -9.48
N ASN A 253 -20.12 3.94 -9.34
CA ASN A 253 -21.18 3.27 -8.58
C ASN A 253 -20.89 3.39 -7.08
N ILE A 254 -21.61 4.29 -6.42
CA ILE A 254 -21.42 4.59 -4.99
C ILE A 254 -21.77 3.42 -4.07
N ASP A 255 -22.67 2.53 -4.49
CA ASP A 255 -23.12 1.39 -3.68
C ASP A 255 -22.05 0.29 -3.61
N ARG A 256 -21.12 0.27 -4.57
CA ARG A 256 -19.95 -0.64 -4.59
C ARG A 256 -18.67 0.03 -4.11
N CYS A 257 -18.68 1.36 -3.93
CA CYS A 257 -17.50 2.11 -3.54
C CYS A 257 -17.23 1.91 -2.04
N ILE A 258 -16.14 1.21 -1.71
CA ILE A 258 -15.74 0.95 -0.33
C ILE A 258 -14.83 2.04 0.27
N LYS A 259 -14.74 3.21 -0.37
CA LYS A 259 -13.94 4.37 0.10
C LYS A 259 -12.44 4.09 0.31
N CYS A 260 -11.85 3.09 -0.37
CA CYS A 260 -10.44 2.73 -0.21
C CYS A 260 -9.45 3.73 -0.83
N GLY A 261 -9.88 4.53 -1.81
CA GLY A 261 -9.04 5.56 -2.46
C GLY A 261 -8.14 5.09 -3.60
N ILE A 262 -8.03 3.77 -3.82
CA ILE A 262 -7.08 3.16 -4.79
C ILE A 262 -7.20 3.74 -6.21
N CYS A 263 -8.43 4.09 -6.62
CA CYS A 263 -8.68 4.67 -7.93
C CYS A 263 -8.01 6.03 -8.15
N TYR A 264 -7.87 6.85 -7.09
CA TYR A 264 -7.15 8.12 -7.13
C TYR A 264 -5.65 7.87 -7.01
N THR A 265 -5.22 6.95 -6.15
CA THR A 265 -3.80 6.58 -5.98
C THR A 265 -3.17 6.11 -7.29
N HIS A 266 -3.84 5.26 -8.07
CA HIS A 266 -3.31 4.78 -9.35
C HIS A 266 -3.55 5.72 -10.53
N CYS A 267 -4.24 6.84 -10.34
CA CYS A 267 -4.48 7.76 -11.45
C CYS A 267 -3.15 8.41 -11.85
N PRO A 268 -2.68 8.29 -13.10
CA PRO A 268 -1.39 8.88 -13.53
C PRO A 268 -1.41 10.42 -13.57
N ARG A 269 -2.53 11.02 -13.16
CA ARG A 269 -2.76 12.47 -13.09
C ARG A 269 -2.96 12.98 -11.67
N SER A 270 -2.95 12.11 -10.65
CA SER A 270 -2.92 12.53 -9.24
C SER A 270 -1.48 12.82 -8.81
N TRP A 271 -0.55 11.94 -9.15
CA TRP A 271 0.89 12.08 -9.02
C TRP A 271 1.56 11.24 -10.13
N PHE A 272 2.83 11.51 -10.44
CA PHE A 272 3.54 10.79 -11.51
C PHE A 272 5.05 10.74 -11.24
N PRO A 273 5.59 9.59 -10.76
CA PRO A 273 6.99 9.45 -10.39
C PRO A 273 7.86 9.13 -11.63
N ALA A 274 8.01 10.11 -12.54
CA ALA A 274 8.66 9.90 -13.84
C ALA A 274 10.10 9.35 -13.71
N GLU A 275 10.87 9.87 -12.75
CA GLU A 275 12.28 9.47 -12.54
C GLU A 275 12.38 8.00 -12.12
N GLN A 276 11.59 7.57 -11.13
CA GLN A 276 11.56 6.18 -10.69
C GLN A 276 11.06 5.24 -11.80
N ILE A 277 10.04 5.65 -12.57
CA ILE A 277 9.54 4.85 -13.70
C ILE A 277 10.63 4.67 -14.76
N ASN A 278 11.36 5.73 -15.12
CA ASN A 278 12.44 5.63 -16.10
C ASN A 278 13.60 4.77 -15.59
N LYS A 279 13.95 4.89 -14.30
CA LYS A 279 14.95 4.05 -13.63
C LYS A 279 14.57 2.56 -13.74
N ASP A 280 13.32 2.22 -13.41
CA ASP A 280 12.82 0.84 -13.47
C ASP A 280 12.78 0.28 -14.90
N LEU A 281 12.57 1.13 -15.91
CA LEU A 281 12.51 0.75 -17.32
C LEU A 281 13.85 0.81 -18.06
N GLY A 282 14.90 1.38 -17.44
CA GLY A 282 16.20 1.62 -18.08
C GLY A 282 16.13 2.60 -19.25
N LEU A 283 15.22 3.59 -19.18
CA LEU A 283 14.99 4.62 -20.21
C LEU A 283 15.73 5.93 -19.94
#